data_AF-A0A6J0BCX1-F1
#
_entry.id   AF-A0A6J0BCX1-F1
#
_cell.length_a   1.000
_cell.length_b   1.000
_cell.length_c   1.000
_cell.angle_alpha   90.00
_cell.angle_beta   90.00
_cell.angle_gamma   90.00
#
_symmetry.space_group_name_H-M   'P 1'
#
loop_
_entity.id
_entity.type
_entity.pdbx_description
1 polymer ?
#
loop_
_entity_poly.entity_id
_entity_poly.type
_entity_poly.pdbx_seq_one_letter_code
_entity_poly.pdbx_strand_id
1 'polypeptide(L)'
;MSEYDKVRIGKLVLKGEKPKSKKRKHKKQHNKDKAESVQDEDSILHGGWWKATSIAEITGTVAIEFGNSCYVKALDNGLFTLGAPHDEKEGPSPEEILTAFPVNDTKIALKSGYGKYIGVDKKGVVIGRSDAVGAMEQWEPIFEDGKLALLSNTGCFMSVADDDDITCERTKAGPSEILTIRSLTQKIQDSSKNVPTEEQGSLAEVEINYVRKFQKFQDKKLRINVESRAELEQAKNEGNLHEALLDRRSKMKADRYCK
;
A
#
# COMPACT_ATOMS: atom_id res chain seq x y z
N MET A 1 25.09 38.77 14.26
CA MET A 1 24.27 38.36 13.10
C MET A 1 24.81 39.13 11.89
N SER A 2 25.31 38.44 10.88
CA SER A 2 26.15 39.05 9.83
C SER A 2 25.33 39.86 8.83
N GLU A 3 25.86 40.99 8.37
CA GLU A 3 25.21 41.92 7.41
C GLU A 3 24.91 41.32 6.03
N TYR A 4 25.35 40.08 5.77
CA TYR A 4 25.20 39.38 4.50
C TYR A 4 23.79 38.84 4.22
N ASP A 5 22.92 38.73 5.23
CA ASP A 5 21.53 38.23 5.06
C ASP A 5 20.57 39.28 4.44
N LYS A 6 21.04 40.50 4.19
CA LYS A 6 20.22 41.60 3.64
C LYS A 6 20.17 41.65 2.11
N VAL A 7 20.83 40.71 1.40
CA VAL A 7 20.85 40.71 -0.07
C VAL A 7 19.72 39.85 -0.63
N ARG A 8 18.71 40.49 -1.23
CA ARG A 8 17.61 39.82 -1.94
C ARG A 8 18.17 39.08 -3.17
N ILE A 9 18.21 37.76 -3.10
CA ILE A 9 18.59 36.88 -4.23
C ILE A 9 17.44 36.87 -5.25
N GLY A 10 17.38 37.90 -6.10
CA GLY A 10 16.52 37.92 -7.28
C GLY A 10 17.08 37.00 -8.36
N LYS A 11 16.23 36.18 -8.97
CA LYS A 11 16.62 35.27 -10.06
C LYS A 11 17.20 36.08 -11.23
N LEU A 12 18.41 35.73 -11.66
CA LEU A 12 19.11 36.35 -12.79
C LEU A 12 18.28 36.18 -14.08
N VAL A 13 17.90 37.28 -14.72
CA VAL A 13 17.17 37.27 -16.01
C VAL A 13 18.09 37.83 -17.09
N LEU A 14 18.42 37.01 -18.09
CA LEU A 14 19.26 37.40 -19.23
C LEU A 14 18.43 38.24 -20.21
N LYS A 15 18.97 39.41 -20.58
CA LYS A 15 18.33 40.37 -21.49
C LYS A 15 18.27 39.74 -22.90
N GLY A 16 17.07 39.35 -23.34
CA GLY A 16 16.83 38.77 -24.68
C GLY A 16 15.95 37.53 -24.71
N GLU A 17 15.69 36.88 -23.55
CA GLU A 17 14.78 35.74 -23.49
C GLU A 17 13.32 36.19 -23.37
N LYS A 18 12.49 35.84 -24.36
CA LYS A 18 11.04 36.00 -24.28
C LYS A 18 10.48 35.08 -23.18
N PRO A 19 9.63 35.56 -22.26
CA PRO A 19 9.07 34.73 -21.20
C PRO A 19 8.20 33.63 -21.80
N LYS A 20 8.62 32.36 -21.65
CA LYS A 20 7.78 31.20 -22.02
C LYS A 20 6.53 31.22 -21.14
N SER A 21 5.36 31.23 -21.76
CA SER A 21 4.08 31.15 -21.04
C SER A 21 4.05 29.88 -20.20
N LYS A 22 3.82 30.03 -18.89
CA LYS A 22 3.66 28.91 -17.97
C LYS A 22 2.42 28.12 -18.42
N LYS A 23 2.63 26.92 -19.00
CA LYS A 23 1.55 25.94 -19.12
C LYS A 23 0.97 25.71 -17.73
N ARG A 24 -0.31 26.03 -17.55
CA ARG A 24 -1.08 25.67 -16.35
C ARG A 24 -1.01 24.15 -16.22
N LYS A 25 -0.11 23.63 -15.38
CA LYS A 25 -0.25 22.28 -14.85
C LYS A 25 -1.52 22.33 -14.01
N HIS A 26 -2.56 21.61 -14.45
CA HIS A 26 -3.67 21.28 -13.57
C HIS A 26 -3.07 20.62 -12.34
N LYS A 27 -3.09 21.34 -11.23
CA LYS A 27 -2.83 20.78 -9.91
C LYS A 27 -3.97 19.81 -9.71
N LYS A 28 -3.73 18.51 -9.92
CA LYS A 28 -4.63 17.48 -9.38
C LYS A 28 -4.73 17.84 -7.90
N GLN A 29 -5.90 18.33 -7.50
CA GLN A 29 -6.28 18.36 -6.11
C GLN A 29 -6.15 16.91 -5.69
N HIS A 30 -5.08 16.62 -4.95
CA HIS A 30 -5.00 15.40 -4.18
C HIS A 30 -6.14 15.57 -3.19
N ASN A 31 -7.30 15.03 -3.53
CA ASN A 31 -8.37 14.86 -2.58
C ASN A 31 -7.73 14.01 -1.49
N LYS A 32 -7.43 14.63 -0.35
CA LYS A 32 -7.22 13.89 0.87
C LYS A 32 -8.61 13.39 1.22
N ASP A 33 -9.03 12.34 0.52
CA ASP A 33 -10.06 11.46 1.00
C ASP A 33 -9.45 10.83 2.24
N LYS A 34 -9.62 11.55 3.37
CA LYS A 34 -9.62 10.94 4.68
C LYS A 34 -10.79 9.97 4.65
N ALA A 35 -10.54 8.78 4.12
CA ALA A 35 -11.31 7.63 4.52
C ALA A 35 -11.13 7.56 6.04
N GLU A 36 -12.16 7.95 6.78
CA GLU A 36 -12.28 7.66 8.20
C GLU A 36 -12.32 6.13 8.31
N SER A 37 -11.14 5.53 8.35
CA SER A 37 -10.99 4.17 8.83
C SER A 37 -11.51 4.18 10.26
N VAL A 38 -12.48 3.33 10.56
CA VAL A 38 -12.82 2.91 11.93
C VAL A 38 -11.49 2.70 12.66
N GLN A 39 -11.12 3.65 13.52
CA GLN A 39 -9.82 3.62 14.16
C GLN A 39 -9.88 2.49 15.18
N ASP A 40 -9.18 1.41 14.88
CA ASP A 40 -9.00 0.30 15.80
C ASP A 40 -8.24 0.82 17.03
N GLU A 41 -8.73 0.56 18.24
CA GLU A 41 -8.09 1.01 19.48
C GLU A 41 -6.63 0.53 19.55
N ASP A 42 -6.36 -0.68 19.04
CA ASP A 42 -5.00 -1.23 18.88
C ASP A 42 -4.13 -0.37 17.96
N SER A 43 -4.66 0.09 16.83
CA SER A 43 -3.89 0.95 15.92
C SER A 43 -3.51 2.28 16.58
N ILE A 44 -4.36 2.82 17.46
CA ILE A 44 -4.07 4.05 18.20
C ILE A 44 -2.97 3.79 19.24
N LEU A 45 -3.02 2.66 19.93
CA LEU A 45 -2.02 2.25 20.93
C LEU A 45 -0.64 2.02 20.32
N HIS A 46 -0.54 1.68 19.03
CA HIS A 46 0.74 1.48 18.36
C HIS A 46 1.10 2.63 17.40
N GLY A 47 0.65 3.86 17.69
CA GLY A 47 1.07 5.05 16.93
C GLY A 47 0.56 5.10 15.49
N GLY A 48 -0.59 4.47 15.22
CA GLY A 48 -1.23 4.37 13.90
C GLY A 48 -0.89 3.11 13.12
N TRP A 49 -0.13 2.18 13.71
CA TRP A 49 0.30 0.93 13.08
C TRP A 49 -0.71 -0.19 13.36
N TRP A 50 -1.34 -0.71 12.31
CA TRP A 50 -2.40 -1.70 12.41
C TRP A 50 -1.89 -3.12 12.14
N LYS A 51 -2.44 -4.13 12.82
CA LYS A 51 -2.07 -5.54 12.65
C LYS A 51 -2.52 -6.09 11.29
N ALA A 52 -1.58 -6.68 10.54
CA ALA A 52 -1.88 -7.39 9.30
C ALA A 52 -2.59 -8.73 9.60
N THR A 53 -3.64 -9.03 8.83
CA THR A 53 -4.47 -10.24 8.97
C THR A 53 -4.33 -11.21 7.79
N SER A 54 -3.75 -10.74 6.68
CA SER A 54 -3.53 -11.56 5.49
C SER A 54 -2.20 -11.21 4.81
N ILE A 55 -1.69 -12.13 3.98
CA ILE A 55 -0.41 -11.94 3.27
C ILE A 55 -0.48 -10.71 2.34
N ALA A 56 -1.63 -10.46 1.70
CA ALA A 56 -1.84 -9.33 0.81
C ALA A 56 -1.72 -7.96 1.52
N GLU A 57 -1.96 -7.92 2.83
CA GLU A 57 -1.82 -6.71 3.65
C GLU A 57 -0.36 -6.43 4.05
N ILE A 58 0.52 -7.42 3.98
CA ILE A 58 1.94 -7.31 4.30
C ILE A 58 2.69 -6.74 3.10
N THR A 59 2.42 -5.47 2.78
CA THR A 59 3.06 -4.75 1.68
C THR A 59 3.39 -3.31 2.05
N GLY A 60 4.52 -2.81 1.55
CA GLY A 60 4.97 -1.45 1.84
C GLY A 60 5.64 -1.35 3.21
N THR A 61 5.32 -0.32 3.98
CA THR A 61 6.00 -0.02 5.24
C THR A 61 5.42 -0.88 6.37
N VAL A 62 6.26 -1.73 6.95
CA VAL A 62 5.88 -2.71 7.98
C VAL A 62 6.87 -2.72 9.15
N ALA A 63 6.44 -3.24 10.29
CA ALA A 63 7.28 -3.54 11.44
C ALA A 63 6.92 -4.94 11.97
N ILE A 64 7.91 -5.63 12.53
CA ILE A 64 7.72 -6.92 13.18
C ILE A 64 7.77 -6.69 14.68
N GLU A 65 6.75 -7.14 15.38
CA GLU A 65 6.61 -7.03 16.83
C GLU A 65 6.63 -8.42 17.46
N PHE A 66 7.36 -8.54 18.56
CA PHE A 66 7.29 -9.68 19.48
C PHE A 66 6.78 -9.21 20.84
N GLY A 67 5.63 -9.72 21.29
CA GLY A 67 5.12 -9.44 22.63
C GLY A 67 4.71 -7.97 22.85
N ASN A 68 5.12 -7.39 23.97
CA ASN A 68 4.66 -6.10 24.50
C ASN A 68 5.26 -4.89 23.76
N SER A 69 4.85 -4.60 22.52
CA SER A 69 5.33 -3.43 21.77
C SER A 69 6.86 -3.41 21.57
N CYS A 70 7.51 -4.57 21.57
CA CYS A 70 8.92 -4.70 21.26
C CYS A 70 9.07 -5.03 19.77
N TYR A 71 9.77 -4.16 19.03
CA TYR A 71 9.92 -4.32 17.59
C TYR A 71 11.31 -4.84 17.21
N VAL A 72 11.40 -5.56 16.10
CA VAL A 72 12.68 -6.00 15.55
C VAL A 72 13.48 -4.81 15.05
N LYS A 73 14.63 -4.58 15.67
CA LYS A 73 15.55 -3.47 15.39
C LYS A 73 16.70 -3.94 14.50
N ALA A 74 16.97 -3.19 13.44
CA ALA A 74 18.12 -3.42 12.58
C ALA A 74 19.38 -2.74 13.14
N LEU A 75 20.49 -3.48 13.18
CA LEU A 75 21.81 -2.96 13.56
C LEU A 75 22.66 -2.65 12.31
N ASP A 76 23.63 -1.75 12.48
CA ASP A 76 24.56 -1.32 11.42
C ASP A 76 25.49 -2.44 10.90
N ASN A 77 25.77 -3.42 11.75
CA ASN A 77 26.54 -4.63 11.43
C ASN A 77 25.74 -5.67 10.61
N GLY A 78 24.48 -5.37 10.29
CA GLY A 78 23.57 -6.24 9.54
C GLY A 78 22.99 -7.40 10.37
N LEU A 79 23.04 -7.32 11.70
CA LEU A 79 22.29 -8.19 12.61
C LEU A 79 20.97 -7.52 13.02
N PHE A 80 20.11 -8.29 13.67
CA PHE A 80 18.84 -7.81 14.22
C PHE A 80 18.72 -8.22 15.68
N THR A 81 18.17 -7.32 16.48
CA THR A 81 17.90 -7.52 17.91
C THR A 81 16.49 -7.05 18.23
N LEU A 82 15.92 -7.48 19.35
CA LEU A 82 14.64 -6.99 19.82
C LEU A 82 14.83 -5.62 20.50
N GLY A 83 14.05 -4.63 20.04
CA GLY A 83 14.01 -3.30 20.64
C GLY A 83 13.38 -3.33 22.04
N ALA A 84 13.67 -2.29 22.83
CA ALA A 84 13.00 -2.09 24.11
C ALA A 84 11.48 -1.91 23.91
N PRO A 85 10.65 -2.25 24.91
CA PRO A 85 9.22 -1.99 24.86
C PRO A 85 8.95 -0.50 24.62
N HIS A 86 8.08 -0.19 23.66
CA HIS A 86 7.63 1.18 23.38
C HIS A 86 6.47 1.59 24.28
N ASP A 87 6.35 2.90 24.54
CA ASP A 87 5.24 3.46 25.30
C ASP A 87 3.92 3.39 24.50
N GLU A 88 2.79 3.45 25.22
CA GLU A 88 1.48 3.49 24.57
C GLU A 88 1.36 4.71 23.63
N LYS A 89 0.85 4.45 22.42
CA LYS A 89 0.67 5.38 21.30
C LYS A 89 1.96 5.75 20.59
N GLU A 90 3.09 5.14 20.96
CA GLU A 90 4.33 5.23 20.21
C GLU A 90 4.39 4.13 19.15
N GLY A 91 4.91 4.48 17.98
CA GLY A 91 5.14 3.54 16.88
C GLY A 91 6.60 3.12 16.81
N PRO A 92 6.94 2.12 15.98
CA PRO A 92 8.30 1.68 15.78
C PRO A 92 9.25 2.82 15.40
N SER A 93 10.45 2.78 15.97
CA SER A 93 11.56 3.68 15.68
C SER A 93 12.04 3.51 14.23
N PRO A 94 12.73 4.50 13.63
CA PRO A 94 13.22 4.40 12.25
C PRO A 94 14.07 3.15 11.95
N GLU A 95 14.79 2.64 12.95
CA GLU A 95 15.64 1.44 12.86
C GLU A 95 14.83 0.13 12.92
N GLU A 96 13.58 0.19 13.36
CA GLU A 96 12.63 -0.93 13.48
C GLU A 96 11.65 -0.98 12.29
N ILE A 97 11.66 0.05 11.45
CA ILE A 97 10.83 0.12 10.25
C ILE A 97 11.46 -0.67 9.11
N LEU A 98 10.67 -1.57 8.54
CA LEU A 98 11.01 -2.41 7.41
C LEU A 98 10.13 -2.09 6.20
N THR A 99 10.55 -2.56 5.03
CA THR A 99 9.74 -2.53 3.82
C THR A 99 9.48 -3.96 3.33
N ALA A 100 8.20 -4.33 3.23
CA ALA A 100 7.75 -5.62 2.70
C ALA A 100 7.44 -5.53 1.20
N PHE A 101 7.92 -6.52 0.47
CA PHE A 101 7.68 -6.72 -0.95
C PHE A 101 7.00 -8.08 -1.15
N PRO A 102 5.85 -8.15 -1.85
CA PRO A 102 5.28 -9.44 -2.22
C PRO A 102 6.20 -10.11 -3.26
N VAL A 103 6.59 -11.36 -3.00
CA VAL A 103 7.38 -12.17 -3.95
C VAL A 103 6.44 -13.01 -4.80
N ASN A 104 5.46 -13.63 -4.17
CA ASN A 104 4.35 -14.34 -4.80
C ASN A 104 3.14 -14.32 -3.84
N ASP A 105 2.11 -15.14 -4.11
CA ASP A 105 0.89 -15.15 -3.30
C ASP A 105 1.09 -15.71 -1.88
N THR A 106 2.17 -16.44 -1.61
CA THR A 106 2.46 -17.06 -0.31
C THR A 106 3.68 -16.49 0.41
N LYS A 107 4.59 -15.82 -0.31
CA LYS A 107 5.89 -15.37 0.19
C LYS A 107 6.09 -13.88 0.02
N ILE A 108 6.80 -13.32 0.98
CA ILE A 108 7.23 -11.93 1.04
C ILE A 108 8.75 -11.85 1.18
N ALA A 109 9.30 -10.69 0.82
CA ALA A 109 10.67 -10.31 1.14
C ALA A 109 10.64 -9.04 1.98
N LEU A 110 11.54 -8.97 2.97
CA LEU A 110 11.62 -7.85 3.90
C LEU A 110 12.95 -7.13 3.69
N LYS A 111 12.91 -5.80 3.72
CA LYS A 111 14.08 -4.93 3.56
C LYS A 111 14.20 -4.02 4.77
N SER A 112 15.40 -3.95 5.35
CA SER A 112 15.71 -3.08 6.48
C SER A 112 15.81 -1.61 6.07
N GLY A 113 15.77 -0.71 7.06
CA GLY A 113 16.03 0.72 6.87
C GLY A 113 17.41 1.03 6.26
N TYR A 114 18.38 0.12 6.40
CA TYR A 114 19.71 0.20 5.78
C TYR A 114 19.72 -0.20 4.29
N GLY A 115 18.56 -0.55 3.75
CA GLY A 115 18.42 -0.89 2.34
C GLY A 115 18.87 -2.31 1.99
N LYS A 116 19.00 -3.21 2.96
CA LYS A 116 19.38 -4.61 2.76
C LYS A 116 18.21 -5.55 3.01
N TYR A 117 18.14 -6.64 2.26
CA TYR A 117 17.13 -7.67 2.47
C TYR A 117 17.48 -8.55 3.66
N ILE A 118 16.44 -8.92 4.40
CA ILE A 118 16.52 -9.76 5.58
C ILE A 118 16.45 -11.21 5.14
N GLY A 119 17.44 -12.01 5.52
CA GLY A 119 17.45 -13.45 5.29
C GLY A 119 18.08 -14.20 6.46
N VAL A 120 18.27 -15.51 6.28
CA VAL A 120 18.82 -16.41 7.30
C VAL A 120 20.20 -16.89 6.89
N ASP A 121 21.19 -16.78 7.77
CA ASP A 121 22.52 -17.36 7.57
C ASP A 121 22.51 -18.88 7.84
N LYS A 122 23.56 -19.58 7.42
CA LYS A 122 23.74 -21.03 7.63
C LYS A 122 23.66 -21.49 9.09
N LYS A 123 23.90 -20.57 10.03
CA LYS A 123 23.81 -20.82 11.47
C LYS A 123 22.41 -20.60 12.04
N GLY A 124 21.41 -20.23 11.23
CA GLY A 124 20.08 -19.89 11.71
C GLY A 124 19.95 -18.46 12.25
N VAL A 125 20.97 -17.60 12.10
CA VAL A 125 20.90 -16.20 12.53
C VAL A 125 20.24 -15.35 11.45
N VAL A 126 19.34 -14.45 11.83
CA VAL A 126 18.70 -13.52 10.89
C VAL A 126 19.64 -12.35 10.59
N ILE A 127 19.93 -12.13 9.31
CA ILE A 127 20.92 -11.15 8.84
C ILE A 127 20.36 -10.27 7.72
N GLY A 128 20.82 -9.02 7.67
CA GLY A 128 20.36 -7.98 6.75
C GLY A 128 21.52 -7.45 5.91
N ARG A 129 22.13 -8.31 5.08
CA ARG A 129 23.35 -7.97 4.32
C ARG A 129 23.17 -8.04 2.80
N SER A 130 22.09 -8.65 2.32
CA SER A 130 21.86 -8.92 0.90
C SER A 130 21.29 -7.71 0.17
N ASP A 131 21.79 -7.41 -1.03
CA ASP A 131 21.25 -6.35 -1.90
C ASP A 131 20.11 -6.84 -2.81
N ALA A 132 19.88 -8.15 -2.87
CA ALA A 132 18.87 -8.78 -3.69
C ALA A 132 18.09 -9.84 -2.89
N VAL A 133 16.88 -10.13 -3.36
CA VAL A 133 16.04 -11.20 -2.82
C VAL A 133 16.51 -12.52 -3.43
N GLY A 134 17.19 -13.34 -2.64
CA GLY A 134 17.50 -14.73 -2.96
C GLY A 134 16.50 -15.69 -2.32
N ALA A 135 16.89 -16.96 -2.20
CA ALA A 135 16.07 -17.97 -1.53
C ALA A 135 16.03 -17.78 0.00
N MET A 136 17.10 -17.24 0.59
CA MET A 136 17.22 -17.06 2.04
C MET A 136 16.49 -15.80 2.54
N GLU A 137 16.20 -14.86 1.65
CA GLU A 137 15.49 -13.61 1.92
C GLU A 137 13.97 -13.72 1.69
N GLN A 138 13.48 -14.91 1.32
CA GLN A 138 12.06 -15.20 1.16
C GLN A 138 11.48 -15.75 2.45
N TRP A 139 10.40 -15.13 2.89
CA TRP A 139 9.67 -15.47 4.12
C TRP A 139 8.23 -15.83 3.77
N GLU A 140 7.70 -16.83 4.45
CA GLU A 140 6.33 -17.33 4.30
C GLU A 140 5.55 -17.03 5.59
N PRO A 141 4.65 -16.02 5.58
CA PRO A 141 3.82 -15.72 6.73
C PRO A 141 2.73 -16.78 6.90
N ILE A 142 2.68 -17.42 8.06
CA ILE A 142 1.70 -18.47 8.38
C ILE A 142 0.73 -17.93 9.43
N PHE A 143 -0.55 -17.86 9.05
CA PHE A 143 -1.64 -17.45 9.93
C PHE A 143 -2.41 -18.67 10.43
N GLU A 144 -2.48 -18.85 11.74
CA GLU A 144 -3.20 -19.96 12.38
C GLU A 144 -3.83 -19.47 13.69
N ASP A 145 -5.14 -19.69 13.89
CA ASP A 145 -5.88 -19.26 15.09
C ASP A 145 -5.67 -17.78 15.50
N GLY A 146 -5.55 -16.89 14.53
CA GLY A 146 -5.33 -15.45 14.75
C GLY A 146 -3.91 -15.07 15.19
N LYS A 147 -3.00 -16.06 15.23
CA LYS A 147 -1.56 -15.91 15.45
C LYS A 147 -0.83 -15.90 14.12
N LEU A 148 0.34 -15.30 14.11
CA LEU A 148 1.20 -15.20 12.94
C LEU A 148 2.61 -15.67 13.32
N ALA A 149 3.21 -16.47 12.45
CA ALA A 149 4.62 -16.84 12.51
C ALA A 149 5.26 -16.64 11.13
N LEU A 150 6.54 -16.31 11.08
CA LEU A 150 7.30 -16.17 9.83
C LEU A 150 8.17 -17.41 9.61
N LEU A 151 7.84 -18.20 8.59
CA LEU A 151 8.61 -19.35 8.16
C LEU A 151 9.69 -18.92 7.15
N SER A 152 10.92 -19.35 7.36
CA SER A 152 12.01 -19.16 6.39
C SER A 152 12.06 -20.32 5.38
N ASN A 153 12.80 -20.12 4.29
CA ASN A 153 13.01 -21.19 3.30
C ASN A 153 13.88 -22.36 3.83
N THR A 154 14.44 -22.27 5.04
CA THR A 154 15.13 -23.39 5.71
C THR A 154 14.15 -24.33 6.43
N GLY A 155 12.87 -23.98 6.53
CA GLY A 155 11.86 -24.74 7.27
C GLY A 155 11.82 -24.42 8.78
N CYS A 156 12.50 -23.35 9.21
CA CYS A 156 12.47 -22.87 10.59
C CYS A 156 11.72 -21.55 10.70
N PHE A 157 11.13 -21.30 11.87
CA PHE A 157 10.41 -20.07 12.20
C PHE A 157 11.34 -19.02 12.79
N MET A 158 11.06 -17.75 12.50
CA MET A 158 11.72 -16.62 13.15
C MET A 158 11.36 -16.57 14.63
N SER A 159 12.36 -16.40 15.50
CA SER A 159 12.23 -16.36 16.95
C SER A 159 13.16 -15.32 17.56
N VAL A 160 12.87 -14.94 18.80
CA VAL A 160 13.78 -14.16 19.66
C VAL A 160 14.51 -15.12 20.59
N ALA A 161 15.84 -15.00 20.67
CA ALA A 161 16.69 -15.73 21.60
C ALA A 161 16.74 -15.04 22.98
N ASP A 162 17.33 -15.70 23.99
CA ASP A 162 17.37 -15.19 25.37
C ASP A 162 18.24 -13.92 25.52
N ASP A 163 19.12 -13.66 24.56
CA ASP A 163 19.98 -12.48 24.45
C ASP A 163 19.38 -11.38 23.54
N ASP A 164 18.07 -11.45 23.27
CA ASP A 164 17.32 -10.55 22.39
C ASP A 164 17.74 -10.60 20.92
N ASP A 165 18.61 -11.54 20.52
CA ASP A 165 18.99 -11.71 19.12
C ASP A 165 17.89 -12.41 18.31
N ILE A 166 17.73 -12.01 17.05
CA ILE A 166 16.75 -12.63 16.15
C ILE A 166 17.36 -13.84 15.45
N THR A 167 16.75 -15.00 15.68
CA THR A 167 17.21 -16.31 15.21
C THR A 167 16.09 -17.04 14.46
N CYS A 168 16.44 -18.15 13.83
CA CYS A 168 15.57 -18.96 13.00
C CYS A 168 16.03 -20.43 13.04
N GLU A 169 15.81 -21.07 14.19
CA GLU A 169 16.32 -22.42 14.47
C GLU A 169 15.21 -23.45 14.66
N ARG A 170 14.05 -23.04 15.17
CA ARG A 170 12.97 -23.98 15.51
C ARG A 170 12.08 -24.30 14.33
N THR A 171 11.79 -25.59 14.14
CA THR A 171 10.86 -26.09 13.11
C THR A 171 9.40 -26.08 13.53
N LYS A 172 9.11 -25.76 14.80
CA LYS A 172 7.75 -25.68 15.34
C LYS A 172 7.53 -24.29 15.92
N ALA A 173 6.40 -23.68 15.58
CA ALA A 173 5.98 -22.41 16.15
C ALA A 173 5.54 -22.61 17.61
N GLY A 174 6.33 -22.11 18.56
CA GLY A 174 5.99 -22.00 19.96
C GLY A 174 5.71 -20.54 20.35
N PRO A 175 5.67 -20.22 21.65
CA PRO A 175 5.40 -18.88 22.14
C PRO A 175 6.40 -17.81 21.66
N SER A 176 7.68 -18.18 21.52
CA SER A 176 8.76 -17.27 21.10
C SER A 176 8.80 -17.01 19.59
N GLU A 177 8.07 -17.82 18.81
CA GLU A 177 7.99 -17.73 17.35
C GLU A 177 6.73 -16.98 16.88
N ILE A 178 5.79 -16.71 17.81
CA ILE A 178 4.58 -15.95 17.51
C ILE A 178 4.93 -14.47 17.48
N LEU A 179 4.62 -13.83 16.37
CA LEU A 179 4.88 -12.41 16.13
C LEU A 179 3.65 -11.71 15.57
N THR A 180 3.70 -10.39 15.55
CA THR A 180 2.71 -9.56 14.88
C THR A 180 3.41 -8.72 13.82
N ILE A 181 2.90 -8.74 12.58
CA ILE A 181 3.34 -7.79 11.56
C ILE A 181 2.37 -6.63 11.59
N ARG A 182 2.90 -5.43 11.86
CA ARG A 182 2.14 -4.19 11.79
C ARG A 182 2.45 -3.46 10.49
N SER A 183 1.42 -2.88 9.89
CA SER A 183 1.53 -2.12 8.65
C SER A 183 1.14 -0.67 8.89
N LEU A 184 1.86 0.24 8.24
CA LEU A 184 1.49 1.66 8.17
C LEU A 184 0.80 1.98 6.82
N THR A 185 0.79 1.04 5.89
CA THR A 185 0.14 1.22 4.59
C THR A 185 -1.34 1.51 4.82
N GLN A 186 -1.84 2.62 4.28
CA GLN A 186 -3.28 2.92 4.35
C GLN A 186 -4.03 1.74 3.73
N LYS A 187 -5.03 1.20 4.43
CA LYS A 187 -5.99 0.28 3.84
C LYS A 187 -6.70 1.02 2.71
N ILE A 188 -6.12 0.99 1.53
CA ILE A 188 -6.84 1.31 0.31
C ILE A 188 -7.77 0.12 0.17
N GLN A 189 -8.97 0.23 0.75
CA GLN A 189 -10.10 -0.58 0.33
C GLN A 189 -10.40 -0.17 -1.11
N ASP A 190 -9.56 -0.60 -2.05
CA ASP A 190 -9.90 -0.63 -3.46
C ASP A 190 -10.94 -1.73 -3.62
N SER A 191 -12.18 -1.42 -3.21
CA SER A 191 -13.37 -2.15 -3.67
C SER A 191 -13.45 -2.19 -5.21
N SER A 192 -12.62 -1.38 -5.89
CA SER A 192 -12.45 -1.24 -7.32
C SER A 192 -11.48 -2.26 -7.97
N LYS A 193 -10.68 -3.04 -7.23
CA LYS A 193 -9.73 -3.99 -7.85
C LYS A 193 -10.40 -5.13 -8.64
N ASN A 194 -11.61 -5.51 -8.24
CA ASN A 194 -12.43 -6.51 -8.95
C ASN A 194 -13.51 -5.89 -9.85
N VAL A 195 -13.59 -4.55 -9.90
CA VAL A 195 -14.60 -3.85 -10.68
C VAL A 195 -13.96 -3.35 -11.97
N PRO A 196 -14.50 -3.67 -13.16
CA PRO A 196 -14.02 -3.15 -14.43
C PRO A 196 -13.84 -1.64 -14.38
N THR A 197 -12.84 -1.10 -15.06
CA THR A 197 -12.54 0.35 -15.06
C THR A 197 -13.76 1.18 -15.46
N GLU A 198 -14.65 0.60 -16.28
CA GLU A 198 -15.90 1.22 -16.71
C GLU A 198 -16.95 1.36 -15.60
N GLU A 199 -16.87 0.54 -14.56
CA GLU A 199 -17.81 0.51 -13.42
C GLU A 199 -17.25 1.19 -12.16
N GLN A 200 -16.04 1.72 -12.25
CA GLN A 200 -15.44 2.49 -11.16
C GLN A 200 -16.05 3.90 -11.10
N GLY A 201 -16.50 4.29 -9.90
CA GLY A 201 -17.00 5.62 -9.59
C GLY A 201 -18.51 5.71 -9.38
N SER A 202 -19.03 6.93 -9.44
CA SER A 202 -20.45 7.23 -9.36
C SER A 202 -21.22 6.74 -10.59
N LEU A 203 -22.54 6.55 -10.49
CA LEU A 203 -23.39 6.15 -11.64
C LEU A 203 -23.21 7.08 -12.86
N ALA A 204 -22.94 8.35 -12.62
CA ALA A 204 -22.63 9.32 -13.67
C ALA A 204 -21.30 9.02 -14.39
N GLU A 205 -20.27 8.67 -13.64
CA GLU A 205 -18.95 8.31 -14.18
C GLU A 205 -19.00 6.98 -14.92
N VAL A 206 -19.76 6.02 -14.39
CA VAL A 206 -20.04 4.74 -15.06
C VAL A 206 -20.68 4.97 -16.42
N GLU A 207 -21.76 5.77 -16.49
CA GLU A 207 -22.41 6.13 -17.76
C GLU A 207 -21.41 6.78 -18.75
N ILE A 208 -20.57 7.70 -18.28
CA ILE A 208 -19.55 8.37 -19.12
C ILE A 208 -18.49 7.38 -19.62
N ASN A 209 -18.01 6.48 -18.77
CA ASN A 209 -17.00 5.49 -19.12
C ASN A 209 -17.51 4.52 -20.18
N TYR A 210 -18.75 4.03 -20.00
CA TYR A 210 -19.43 3.19 -20.99
C TYR A 210 -19.67 3.96 -22.30
N VAL A 211 -20.19 5.19 -22.28
CA VAL A 211 -20.36 5.99 -23.51
C VAL A 211 -19.02 6.21 -24.22
N ARG A 212 -17.94 6.51 -23.47
CA ARG A 212 -16.61 6.71 -24.04
C ARG A 212 -16.05 5.44 -24.69
N LYS A 213 -16.34 4.25 -24.16
CA LYS A 213 -15.87 2.98 -24.74
C LYS A 213 -16.52 2.67 -26.09
N PHE A 214 -17.80 3.03 -26.26
CA PHE A 214 -18.61 2.54 -27.39
C PHE A 214 -19.00 3.63 -28.41
N GLN A 215 -18.91 4.92 -28.07
CA GLN A 215 -19.21 6.02 -28.99
C GLN A 215 -18.12 6.20 -30.06
N LYS A 216 -18.50 6.46 -31.31
CA LYS A 216 -17.57 6.87 -32.37
C LYS A 216 -17.17 8.35 -32.24
N PHE A 217 -15.88 8.63 -32.09
CA PHE A 217 -15.33 9.99 -31.92
C PHE A 217 -14.98 10.73 -33.23
N GLN A 218 -15.79 10.60 -34.28
CA GLN A 218 -15.51 11.31 -35.54
C GLN A 218 -15.54 12.85 -35.34
N ASP A 219 -16.45 13.35 -34.49
CA ASP A 219 -16.62 14.78 -34.21
C ASP A 219 -15.81 15.28 -33.00
N LYS A 220 -14.95 14.44 -32.38
CA LYS A 220 -14.25 14.72 -31.10
C LYS A 220 -15.15 15.14 -29.92
N LYS A 221 -16.48 15.02 -30.05
CA LYS A 221 -17.47 15.40 -29.03
C LYS A 221 -18.12 14.15 -28.43
N LEU A 222 -18.14 14.07 -27.10
CA LEU A 222 -18.87 13.03 -26.36
C LEU A 222 -20.36 13.40 -26.33
N ARG A 223 -21.24 12.46 -26.69
CA ARG A 223 -22.68 12.63 -26.63
C ARG A 223 -23.22 11.73 -25.53
N ILE A 224 -23.67 12.34 -24.45
CA ILE A 224 -24.26 11.64 -23.30
C ILE A 224 -25.75 11.93 -23.29
N ASN A 225 -26.57 10.99 -22.81
CA ASN A 225 -27.98 11.23 -22.60
C ASN A 225 -28.20 12.30 -21.52
N VAL A 226 -29.11 13.24 -21.78
CA VAL A 226 -29.44 14.37 -20.87
C VAL A 226 -30.61 14.01 -19.94
N GLU A 227 -31.29 12.89 -20.19
CA GLU A 227 -32.39 12.38 -19.35
C GLU A 227 -31.92 12.03 -17.93
N SER A 228 -32.86 12.06 -16.98
CA SER A 228 -32.63 11.71 -15.57
C SER A 228 -31.98 10.34 -15.40
N ARG A 229 -31.15 10.20 -14.37
CA ARG A 229 -30.46 8.94 -14.01
C ARG A 229 -31.24 8.08 -13.01
N ALA A 230 -32.46 8.49 -12.63
CA ALA A 230 -33.31 7.72 -11.71
C ALA A 230 -33.55 6.28 -12.20
N GLU A 231 -33.69 6.08 -13.51
CA GLU A 231 -33.81 4.75 -14.12
C GLU A 231 -32.55 3.91 -13.93
N LEU A 232 -31.36 4.52 -13.94
CA LEU A 232 -30.09 3.82 -13.69
C LEU A 232 -29.90 3.47 -12.21
N GLU A 233 -30.44 4.28 -11.31
CA GLU A 233 -30.44 4.00 -9.87
C GLU A 233 -31.34 2.81 -9.56
N GLN A 234 -32.56 2.79 -10.12
CA GLN A 234 -33.46 1.63 -9.99
C GLN A 234 -32.83 0.38 -10.63
N ALA A 235 -32.26 0.52 -11.83
CA ALA A 235 -31.66 -0.61 -12.53
C ALA A 235 -30.43 -1.19 -11.83
N LYS A 236 -29.68 -0.35 -11.10
CA LYS A 236 -28.58 -0.81 -10.25
C LYS A 236 -29.08 -1.69 -9.09
N ASN A 237 -30.23 -1.35 -8.51
CA ASN A 237 -30.80 -2.12 -7.41
C ASN A 237 -31.44 -3.43 -7.88
N GLU A 238 -32.01 -3.44 -9.09
CA GLU A 238 -32.66 -4.61 -9.70
C GLU A 238 -31.68 -5.56 -10.41
N GLY A 239 -30.42 -5.13 -10.62
CA GLY A 239 -29.37 -5.94 -11.25
C GLY A 239 -29.38 -5.92 -12.80
N ASN A 240 -30.17 -5.06 -13.43
CA ASN A 240 -30.28 -4.89 -14.88
C ASN A 240 -29.57 -3.60 -15.39
N LEU A 241 -28.59 -3.09 -14.64
CA LEU A 241 -27.86 -1.85 -14.96
C LEU A 241 -27.26 -1.82 -16.38
N HIS A 242 -26.70 -2.92 -16.85
CA HIS A 242 -26.06 -2.98 -18.18
C HIS A 242 -27.05 -2.87 -19.33
N GLU A 243 -28.26 -3.40 -19.14
CA GLU A 243 -29.36 -3.31 -20.11
C GLU A 243 -29.85 -1.85 -20.19
N ALA A 244 -30.11 -1.22 -19.06
CA ALA A 244 -30.51 0.19 -19.00
C ALA A 244 -29.43 1.13 -19.60
N LEU A 245 -28.15 0.87 -19.37
CA LEU A 245 -27.05 1.62 -19.99
C LEU A 245 -26.96 1.37 -21.51
N LEU A 246 -27.30 0.18 -22.00
CA LEU A 246 -27.37 -0.11 -23.43
C LEU A 246 -28.52 0.66 -24.09
N ASP A 247 -29.69 0.67 -23.48
CA ASP A 247 -30.87 1.40 -23.98
C ASP A 247 -30.63 2.91 -24.04
N ARG A 248 -29.98 3.48 -23.04
CA ARG A 248 -29.61 4.91 -23.08
C ARG A 248 -28.60 5.21 -24.19
N ARG A 249 -27.65 4.31 -24.45
CA ARG A 249 -26.67 4.47 -25.55
C ARG A 249 -27.30 4.30 -26.92
N SER A 250 -28.24 3.36 -27.09
CA SER A 250 -28.93 3.11 -28.36
C SER A 250 -29.74 4.32 -28.80
N LYS A 251 -30.44 4.98 -27.87
CA LYS A 251 -31.19 6.23 -28.11
C LYS A 251 -30.33 7.35 -28.71
N MET A 252 -29.04 7.43 -28.36
CA MET A 252 -28.14 8.50 -28.81
C MET A 252 -27.66 8.36 -30.26
N LYS A 253 -27.85 7.20 -30.90
CA LYS A 253 -27.42 6.87 -32.29
C LYS A 253 -25.95 7.20 -32.58
N ALA A 254 -25.12 7.26 -31.54
CA ALA A 254 -23.70 7.60 -31.61
C ALA A 254 -22.81 6.41 -31.23
N ASP A 255 -23.40 5.36 -30.68
CA ASP A 255 -22.76 4.08 -30.37
C ASP A 255 -22.40 3.35 -31.67
N ARG A 256 -21.23 2.71 -31.71
CA ARG A 256 -20.77 1.93 -32.85
C ARG A 256 -21.57 0.65 -33.07
N TYR A 257 -22.09 0.07 -32.00
CA TYR A 257 -22.67 -1.26 -31.97
C TYR A 257 -24.20 -1.26 -31.89
N CYS A 258 -24.80 -0.15 -31.45
CA CYS A 258 -26.25 0.05 -31.54
C CYS A 258 -26.59 0.63 -32.93
N LYS A 259 -27.05 -0.22 -33.84
CA LYS A 259 -27.58 0.17 -35.15
C LYS A 259 -29.08 0.29 -35.12
#